data_AF-A0A6A6L127-F1
#
_entry.id   AF-A0A6A6L127-F1
#
_cell.length_a   1.000
_cell.length_b   1.000
_cell.length_c   1.000
_cell.angle_alpha   90.00
_cell.angle_beta   90.00
_cell.angle_gamma   90.00
#
_symmetry.space_group_name_H-M   'P 1'
#
loop_
_entity.id
_entity.type
_entity.pdbx_description
1 polymer ?
#
loop_
_entity_poly.entity_id
_entity_poly.type
_entity_poly.pdbx_seq_one_letter_code
_entity_poly.pdbx_strand_id
1 'polypeptide(L)'
;MSSYSIPATLVMLYSSEIPQYKDYASALIRFSMEEISNCPNVSVDRCIHLAVDFCCWHSEVHGDPLYQPWRTTLKQLLERGNLSELRTIFQILPLFIEMADTLSIVLSKMQESNPNSYPIPIIGSLKFHFREFQVFSCVLRNAICGIDDAKEEDKSIADLLSTEIKDVFGRLLNEMENNLRLIPETARIFETSGWLHSVSIVYLDILKELNSISQLWENEQKQFQHVLMNQQISLQLILEKTTRKDDYHWLLKHNDVIDSKSRMHLVTMVMIPEEKLFDVEFYKPLIHWSRFLDEDLYESLKDNNITSPKKLQDWLYKLCQAIFKPRNLLFLACSNDPMKFYPNPGKIISFDPCYDWHSQLLFVLLFFLEK
;
A
#
# COMPACT_ATOMS: atom_id res chain seq x y z
N MET A 1 -42.65 -25.47 -8.34
CA MET A 1 -42.20 -24.36 -9.19
C MET A 1 -41.27 -23.53 -8.34
N SER A 2 -39.96 -23.54 -8.60
CA SER A 2 -39.05 -22.62 -7.91
C SER A 2 -39.36 -21.21 -8.39
N SER A 3 -39.72 -20.31 -7.49
CA SER A 3 -39.86 -18.89 -7.82
C SER A 3 -38.48 -18.32 -8.13
N TYR A 4 -38.22 -18.00 -9.39
CA TYR A 4 -37.02 -17.26 -9.79
C TYR A 4 -37.01 -15.88 -9.13
N SER A 5 -35.81 -15.36 -8.81
CA SER A 5 -35.69 -13.99 -8.31
C SER A 5 -36.08 -12.97 -9.38
N ILE A 6 -36.36 -11.73 -8.96
CA ILE A 6 -36.69 -10.65 -9.91
C ILE A 6 -35.53 -10.42 -10.90
N PRO A 7 -34.25 -10.32 -10.46
CA PRO A 7 -33.12 -10.24 -11.40
C PRO A 7 -33.06 -11.40 -12.38
N ALA A 8 -33.20 -12.65 -11.90
CA ALA A 8 -33.19 -13.84 -12.76
C ALA A 8 -34.27 -13.77 -13.84
N THR A 9 -35.49 -13.41 -13.45
CA THR A 9 -36.64 -13.30 -14.38
C THR A 9 -36.40 -12.23 -15.45
N LEU A 10 -35.84 -11.07 -15.05
CA LEU A 10 -35.54 -9.99 -15.99
C LEU A 10 -34.43 -10.37 -16.96
N VAL A 11 -33.36 -11.03 -16.50
CA VAL A 11 -32.28 -11.51 -17.38
C VAL A 11 -32.78 -12.59 -18.33
N MET A 12 -33.64 -13.51 -17.87
CA MET A 12 -34.28 -14.50 -18.74
C MET A 12 -35.14 -13.85 -19.84
N LEU A 13 -35.90 -12.80 -19.51
CA LEU A 13 -36.69 -12.04 -20.50
C LEU A 13 -35.80 -11.26 -21.46
N TYR A 14 -34.68 -10.71 -20.97
CA TYR A 14 -33.68 -10.03 -21.79
C TYR A 14 -33.00 -10.98 -22.79
N SER A 15 -32.81 -12.24 -22.40
CA SER A 15 -32.28 -13.31 -23.27
C SER A 15 -33.35 -13.96 -24.17
N SER A 16 -34.60 -13.47 -24.16
CA SER A 16 -35.67 -14.01 -24.98
C SER A 16 -35.46 -13.75 -26.48
N GLU A 17 -35.86 -14.71 -27.32
CA GLU A 17 -35.89 -14.55 -28.78
C GLU A 17 -36.98 -13.57 -29.24
N ILE A 18 -37.93 -13.21 -28.36
CA ILE A 18 -39.03 -12.29 -28.67
C ILE A 18 -38.54 -10.85 -28.49
N PRO A 19 -38.45 -10.03 -29.56
CA PRO A 19 -37.85 -8.70 -29.49
C PRO A 19 -38.52 -7.77 -28.47
N GLN A 20 -39.86 -7.81 -28.36
CA GLN A 20 -40.56 -6.94 -27.40
C GLN A 20 -40.20 -7.25 -25.94
N TYR A 21 -39.99 -8.52 -25.60
CA TYR A 21 -39.61 -8.92 -24.25
C TYR A 21 -38.18 -8.53 -23.95
N LYS A 22 -37.29 -8.71 -24.93
CA LYS A 22 -35.90 -8.27 -24.82
C LYS A 22 -35.78 -6.76 -24.62
N ASP A 23 -36.48 -5.96 -25.44
CA ASP A 23 -36.42 -4.49 -25.35
C ASP A 23 -37.00 -3.99 -24.03
N TYR A 24 -38.13 -4.54 -23.60
CA TYR A 24 -38.76 -4.18 -22.33
C TYR A 24 -37.90 -4.57 -21.13
N ALA A 25 -37.37 -5.79 -21.12
CA ALA A 25 -36.46 -6.24 -20.06
C ALA A 25 -35.17 -5.42 -20.04
N SER A 26 -34.58 -5.09 -21.20
CA SER A 26 -33.40 -4.23 -21.27
C SER A 26 -33.66 -2.85 -20.66
N ALA A 27 -34.80 -2.23 -20.97
CA ALA A 27 -35.19 -0.95 -20.39
C ALA A 27 -35.34 -1.03 -18.87
N LEU A 28 -36.00 -2.08 -18.37
CA LEU A 28 -36.19 -2.30 -16.93
C LEU A 28 -34.89 -2.60 -16.19
N ILE A 29 -33.98 -3.39 -16.77
CA ILE A 29 -32.66 -3.68 -16.19
C ILE A 29 -31.85 -2.40 -16.06
N ARG A 30 -31.83 -1.57 -17.12
CA ARG A 30 -31.11 -0.29 -17.11
C ARG A 30 -31.70 0.70 -16.11
N PHE A 31 -33.03 0.80 -16.04
CA PHE A 31 -33.71 1.60 -15.04
C PHE A 31 -33.38 1.12 -13.61
N SER A 32 -33.41 -0.20 -13.38
CA SER A 32 -33.08 -0.78 -12.08
C SER A 32 -31.64 -0.46 -11.67
N MET A 33 -30.69 -0.51 -12.61
CA MET A 33 -29.29 -0.17 -12.37
C MET A 33 -29.12 1.29 -11.92
N GLU A 34 -29.82 2.23 -12.59
CA GLU A 34 -29.78 3.65 -12.23
C GLU A 34 -30.33 3.91 -10.82
N GLU A 35 -31.47 3.30 -10.49
CA GLU A 35 -32.07 3.41 -9.15
C GLU A 35 -31.18 2.77 -8.06
N ILE A 36 -30.58 1.62 -8.37
CA ILE A 36 -29.67 0.90 -7.45
C ILE A 36 -28.37 1.68 -7.23
N SER A 37 -27.77 2.24 -8.28
CA SER A 37 -26.54 3.04 -8.17
C SER A 37 -26.76 4.30 -7.32
N ASN A 38 -27.92 4.95 -7.49
CA ASN A 38 -28.29 6.18 -6.77
C ASN A 38 -28.93 5.94 -5.39
N CYS A 39 -28.97 4.70 -4.90
CA CYS A 39 -29.61 4.39 -3.63
C CYS A 39 -29.00 5.15 -2.44
N PRO A 40 -29.78 5.51 -1.41
CA PRO A 40 -29.26 6.16 -0.21
C PRO A 40 -28.42 5.17 0.61
N ASN A 41 -27.46 5.69 1.40
CA ASN A 41 -26.55 4.86 2.21
C ASN A 41 -27.27 3.85 3.11
N VAL A 42 -28.46 4.19 3.62
CA VAL A 42 -29.29 3.33 4.48
C VAL A 42 -29.79 2.07 3.77
N SER A 43 -29.78 2.05 2.43
CA SER A 43 -30.28 0.94 1.60
C SER A 43 -29.17 0.24 0.81
N VAL A 44 -27.91 0.66 0.96
CA VAL A 44 -26.79 0.17 0.13
C VAL A 44 -26.62 -1.35 0.26
N ASP A 45 -26.71 -1.91 1.47
CA ASP A 45 -26.53 -3.36 1.67
C ASP A 45 -27.55 -4.17 0.86
N ARG A 46 -28.83 -3.77 0.89
CA ARG A 46 -29.89 -4.41 0.08
C ARG A 46 -29.64 -4.25 -1.42
N CYS A 47 -29.14 -3.09 -1.83
CA CYS A 47 -28.78 -2.82 -3.22
C CYS A 47 -27.56 -3.64 -3.68
N ILE A 48 -26.61 -3.93 -2.80
CA ILE A 48 -25.48 -4.84 -3.08
C ILE A 48 -26.03 -6.23 -3.43
N HIS A 49 -26.94 -6.80 -2.63
CA HIS A 49 -27.51 -8.12 -2.93
C HIS A 49 -28.18 -8.19 -4.30
N LEU A 50 -28.97 -7.17 -4.67
CA LEU A 50 -29.60 -7.10 -5.99
C LEU A 50 -28.55 -6.97 -7.11
N ALA A 51 -27.53 -6.14 -6.91
CA ALA A 51 -26.46 -5.96 -7.88
C ALA A 51 -25.62 -7.24 -8.08
N VAL A 52 -25.36 -8.01 -7.00
CA VAL A 52 -24.70 -9.32 -7.08
C VAL A 52 -25.53 -10.27 -7.94
N ASP A 53 -26.84 -10.40 -7.68
CA ASP A 53 -27.72 -11.24 -8.48
C ASP A 53 -27.66 -10.86 -9.97
N PHE A 54 -27.81 -9.58 -10.32
CA PHE A 54 -27.71 -9.13 -11.71
C PHE A 54 -26.35 -9.45 -12.32
N CYS A 55 -25.24 -9.19 -11.61
CA CYS A 55 -23.90 -9.52 -12.07
C CYS A 55 -23.73 -11.02 -12.35
N CYS A 56 -24.17 -11.89 -11.45
CA CYS A 56 -24.08 -13.34 -11.63
C CYS A 56 -24.86 -13.80 -12.87
N TRP A 57 -26.11 -13.37 -13.03
CA TRP A 57 -26.92 -13.76 -14.18
C TRP A 57 -26.39 -13.21 -15.52
N HIS A 58 -25.87 -11.98 -15.53
CA HIS A 58 -25.26 -11.42 -16.72
C HIS A 58 -23.89 -12.06 -17.05
N SER A 59 -23.16 -12.58 -16.05
CA SER A 59 -21.89 -13.28 -16.29
C SER A 59 -22.04 -14.59 -17.06
N GLU A 60 -23.21 -15.24 -16.95
CA GLU A 60 -23.52 -16.48 -17.68
C GLU A 60 -23.78 -16.22 -19.18
N VAL A 61 -24.10 -14.98 -19.54
CA VAL A 61 -24.37 -14.59 -20.93
C VAL A 61 -23.08 -14.06 -21.57
N HIS A 62 -22.43 -14.89 -22.37
CA HIS A 62 -21.16 -14.53 -22.99
C HIS A 62 -21.27 -13.26 -23.86
N GLY A 63 -20.45 -12.26 -23.54
CA GLY A 63 -20.39 -11.00 -24.30
C GLY A 63 -21.56 -10.04 -24.06
N ASP A 64 -22.32 -10.21 -22.97
CA ASP A 64 -23.44 -9.31 -22.66
C ASP A 64 -22.96 -7.87 -22.40
N PRO A 65 -23.43 -6.88 -23.18
CA PRO A 65 -23.05 -5.48 -22.98
C PRO A 65 -23.49 -4.90 -21.63
N LEU A 66 -24.43 -5.54 -20.92
CA LEU A 66 -24.89 -5.09 -19.59
C LEU A 66 -24.02 -5.61 -18.44
N TYR A 67 -23.17 -6.61 -18.68
CA TYR A 67 -22.32 -7.18 -17.62
C TYR A 67 -21.34 -6.15 -17.04
N GLN A 68 -20.61 -5.43 -17.88
CA GLN A 68 -19.61 -4.43 -17.45
C GLN A 68 -20.22 -3.25 -16.67
N PRO A 69 -21.36 -2.64 -17.12
CA PRO A 69 -22.08 -1.66 -16.32
C PRO A 69 -22.55 -2.18 -14.95
N TRP A 70 -23.07 -3.41 -14.88
CA TRP A 70 -23.46 -4.01 -13.60
C TRP A 70 -22.26 -4.24 -12.69
N ARG A 71 -21.13 -4.74 -13.21
CA ARG A 71 -19.89 -4.92 -12.44
C ARG A 71 -19.39 -3.60 -11.86
N THR A 72 -19.46 -2.53 -12.66
CA THR A 72 -19.10 -1.16 -12.22
C THR A 72 -20.05 -0.68 -11.12
N THR A 73 -21.35 -0.91 -11.27
CA THR A 73 -22.36 -0.54 -10.26
C THR A 73 -22.14 -1.30 -8.96
N LEU A 74 -21.92 -2.62 -9.03
CA LEU A 74 -21.63 -3.46 -7.87
C LEU A 74 -20.38 -2.97 -7.15
N LYS A 75 -19.29 -2.67 -7.88
CA LYS A 75 -18.06 -2.11 -7.30
C LYS A 75 -18.34 -0.82 -6.51
N GLN A 76 -19.07 0.13 -7.10
CA GLN A 76 -19.39 1.40 -6.43
C GLN A 76 -20.21 1.20 -5.15
N LEU A 77 -21.10 0.21 -5.13
CA LEU A 77 -21.88 -0.12 -3.94
C LEU A 77 -21.00 -0.77 -2.86
N LEU A 78 -20.11 -1.68 -3.24
CA LEU A 78 -19.16 -2.32 -2.31
C LEU A 78 -18.15 -1.33 -1.71
N GLU A 79 -17.83 -0.23 -2.42
CA GLU A 79 -17.02 0.86 -1.87
C GLU A 79 -17.77 1.70 -0.81
N ARG A 80 -19.10 1.64 -0.80
CA ARG A 80 -19.97 2.45 0.09
C ARG A 80 -20.58 1.66 1.26
N GLY A 81 -20.76 0.35 1.09
CA GLY A 81 -21.44 -0.52 2.06
C GLY A 81 -20.59 -1.73 2.43
N ASN A 82 -21.18 -2.62 3.23
CA ASN A 82 -20.53 -3.85 3.65
C ASN A 82 -21.42 -5.04 3.31
N LEU A 83 -20.79 -6.12 2.84
CA LEU A 83 -21.46 -7.39 2.64
C LEU A 83 -21.01 -8.36 3.72
N SER A 84 -21.93 -8.79 4.58
CA SER A 84 -21.64 -9.69 5.70
C SER A 84 -22.20 -11.11 5.53
N GLU A 85 -23.11 -11.33 4.58
CA GLU A 85 -23.71 -12.64 4.35
C GLU A 85 -22.79 -13.54 3.51
N LEU A 86 -22.25 -14.60 4.13
CA LEU A 86 -21.30 -15.52 3.50
C LEU A 86 -21.82 -16.14 2.20
N ARG A 87 -23.12 -16.44 2.10
CA ARG A 87 -23.72 -17.02 0.89
C ARG A 87 -23.69 -16.04 -0.29
N THR A 88 -23.96 -14.76 -0.07
CA THR A 88 -23.84 -13.74 -1.12
C THR A 88 -22.38 -13.44 -1.44
N ILE A 89 -21.50 -13.45 -0.43
CA ILE A 89 -20.06 -13.30 -0.65
C ILE A 89 -19.52 -14.44 -1.52
N PHE A 90 -20.01 -15.66 -1.31
CA PHE A 90 -19.67 -16.80 -2.16
C PHE A 90 -20.05 -16.61 -3.63
N GLN A 91 -21.16 -15.91 -3.92
CA GLN A 91 -21.56 -15.58 -5.29
C GLN A 91 -20.62 -14.55 -5.95
N ILE A 92 -19.88 -13.77 -5.16
CA ILE A 92 -18.87 -12.81 -5.66
C ILE A 92 -17.56 -13.51 -6.03
N LEU A 93 -17.32 -14.74 -5.56
CA LEU A 93 -16.06 -15.44 -5.78
C LEU A 93 -15.65 -15.54 -7.26
N PRO A 94 -16.54 -15.86 -8.23
CA PRO A 94 -16.18 -15.87 -9.65
C PRO A 94 -15.73 -14.49 -10.17
N LEU A 95 -16.35 -13.39 -9.69
CA LEU A 95 -15.95 -12.03 -10.05
C LEU A 95 -14.54 -11.72 -9.53
N PHE A 96 -14.25 -12.12 -8.30
CA PHE A 96 -12.92 -11.97 -7.72
C PHE A 96 -11.85 -12.72 -8.53
N ILE A 97 -12.14 -13.97 -8.91
CA ILE A 97 -11.24 -14.78 -9.74
C ILE A 97 -11.04 -14.12 -11.12
N GLU A 98 -12.11 -13.67 -11.77
CA GLU A 98 -12.02 -12.95 -13.05
C GLU A 98 -11.13 -11.71 -12.95
N MET A 99 -11.25 -10.95 -11.84
CA MET A 99 -10.47 -9.73 -11.65
C MET A 99 -9.00 -10.07 -11.39
N ALA A 100 -8.74 -11.12 -10.63
CA ALA A 100 -7.40 -11.63 -10.39
C ALA A 100 -6.74 -12.12 -11.68
N ASP A 101 -7.46 -12.88 -12.50
CA ASP A 101 -6.94 -13.41 -13.77
C ASP A 101 -6.66 -12.27 -14.76
N THR A 102 -7.54 -11.26 -14.81
CA THR A 102 -7.31 -10.06 -15.64
C THR A 102 -6.08 -9.29 -15.16
N LEU A 103 -5.91 -9.10 -13.85
CA LEU A 103 -4.73 -8.46 -13.26
C LEU A 103 -3.45 -9.27 -13.56
N SER A 104 -3.51 -10.59 -13.43
CA SER A 104 -2.42 -11.52 -13.76
C SER A 104 -1.99 -11.36 -15.22
N ILE A 105 -2.93 -11.34 -16.16
CA ILE A 105 -2.63 -11.15 -17.60
C ILE A 105 -1.89 -9.83 -17.85
N VAL A 106 -2.30 -8.75 -17.19
CA VAL A 106 -1.63 -7.45 -17.35
C VAL A 106 -0.24 -7.46 -16.73
N LEU A 107 -0.05 -8.12 -15.58
CA LEU A 107 1.25 -8.33 -14.96
C LEU A 107 2.18 -9.16 -15.83
N SER A 108 1.70 -10.21 -16.51
CA SER A 108 2.52 -11.01 -17.42
C SER A 108 2.87 -10.21 -18.69
N LYS A 109 1.93 -9.42 -19.23
CA LYS A 109 2.23 -8.49 -20.35
C LYS A 109 3.29 -7.46 -19.99
N MET A 110 3.36 -7.04 -18.73
CA MET A 110 4.43 -6.15 -18.28
C MET A 110 5.80 -6.83 -18.42
N GLN A 111 5.90 -8.15 -18.20
CA GLN A 111 7.16 -8.90 -18.34
C GLN A 111 7.59 -9.05 -19.80
N GLU A 112 6.63 -9.27 -20.71
CA GLU A 112 6.91 -9.47 -22.14
C GLU A 112 7.17 -8.17 -22.91
N SER A 113 6.71 -7.04 -22.38
CA SER A 113 6.81 -5.74 -23.04
C SER A 113 8.24 -5.23 -23.05
N ASN A 114 8.69 -4.72 -24.21
CA ASN A 114 9.99 -4.06 -24.30
C ASN A 114 10.01 -2.83 -23.36
N PRO A 115 10.98 -2.74 -22.42
CA PRO A 115 11.04 -1.64 -21.49
C PRO A 115 11.14 -0.25 -22.14
N ASN A 116 11.74 -0.17 -23.32
CA ASN A 116 11.85 1.06 -24.09
C ASN A 116 10.52 1.53 -24.72
N SER A 117 9.49 0.68 -24.68
CA SER A 117 8.21 0.90 -25.32
C SER A 117 7.03 0.65 -24.36
N TYR A 118 7.23 0.62 -23.04
CA TYR A 118 6.11 0.53 -22.10
C TYR A 118 5.13 1.65 -22.42
N PRO A 119 3.96 1.31 -22.96
CA PRO A 119 3.04 2.34 -23.39
C PRO A 119 2.24 2.71 -22.14
N ILE A 120 2.05 4.02 -21.92
CA ILE A 120 1.17 4.61 -20.90
C ILE A 120 -0.14 3.82 -20.69
N PRO A 121 -0.78 3.29 -21.75
CA PRO A 121 -1.96 2.42 -21.62
C PRO A 121 -1.77 1.17 -20.75
N ILE A 122 -0.60 0.52 -20.73
CA ILE A 122 -0.41 -0.70 -19.91
C ILE A 122 -0.36 -0.35 -18.43
N ILE A 123 0.35 0.71 -18.03
CA ILE A 123 0.39 1.16 -16.62
C ILE A 123 -1.01 1.62 -16.18
N GLY A 124 -1.71 2.36 -17.05
CA GLY A 124 -3.10 2.76 -16.81
C GLY A 124 -4.04 1.56 -16.65
N SER A 125 -3.90 0.56 -17.52
CA SER A 125 -4.65 -0.71 -17.45
C SER A 125 -4.33 -1.48 -16.18
N LEU A 126 -3.06 -1.59 -15.79
CA LEU A 126 -2.63 -2.26 -14.56
C LEU A 126 -3.27 -1.59 -13.34
N LYS A 127 -3.20 -0.26 -13.26
CA LYS A 127 -3.83 0.51 -12.18
C LYS A 127 -5.35 0.30 -12.16
N PHE A 128 -6.01 0.30 -13.32
CA PHE A 128 -7.44 0.09 -13.44
C PHE A 128 -7.84 -1.30 -12.91
N HIS A 129 -7.23 -2.37 -13.43
CA HIS A 129 -7.57 -3.74 -13.04
C HIS A 129 -7.21 -4.04 -11.59
N PHE A 130 -6.11 -3.47 -11.07
CA PHE A 130 -5.81 -3.57 -9.64
C PHE A 130 -6.93 -2.95 -8.78
N ARG A 131 -7.45 -1.78 -9.16
CA ARG A 131 -8.55 -1.15 -8.41
C ARG A 131 -9.86 -1.91 -8.53
N GLU A 132 -10.08 -2.67 -9.60
CA GLU A 132 -11.20 -3.62 -9.66
C GLU A 132 -10.98 -4.77 -8.68
N PHE A 133 -9.83 -5.44 -8.77
CA PHE A 133 -9.45 -6.54 -7.88
C PHE A 133 -9.52 -6.17 -6.38
N GLN A 134 -8.99 -5.01 -6.01
CA GLN A 134 -8.88 -4.56 -4.62
C GLN A 134 -10.24 -4.49 -3.89
N VAL A 135 -11.29 -4.03 -4.57
CA VAL A 135 -12.62 -3.91 -3.95
C VAL A 135 -13.17 -5.30 -3.60
N PHE A 136 -13.10 -6.25 -4.51
CA PHE A 136 -13.58 -7.62 -4.28
C PHE A 136 -12.69 -8.38 -3.28
N SER A 137 -11.36 -8.17 -3.33
CA SER A 137 -10.41 -8.70 -2.35
C SER A 137 -10.77 -8.26 -0.93
N CYS A 138 -11.09 -6.97 -0.73
CA CYS A 138 -11.47 -6.43 0.56
C CYS A 138 -12.72 -7.12 1.13
N VAL A 139 -13.76 -7.31 0.32
CA VAL A 139 -15.01 -7.99 0.72
C VAL A 139 -14.74 -9.41 1.18
N LEU A 140 -13.98 -10.18 0.39
CA LEU A 140 -13.66 -11.58 0.69
C LEU A 140 -12.78 -11.71 1.93
N ARG A 141 -11.77 -10.84 2.10
CA ARG A 141 -10.93 -10.83 3.29
C ARG A 141 -11.73 -10.54 4.56
N ASN A 142 -12.62 -9.55 4.52
CA ASN A 142 -13.48 -9.22 5.66
C ASN A 142 -14.41 -10.38 6.00
N ALA A 143 -14.89 -11.11 4.99
CA ALA A 143 -15.67 -12.33 5.18
C ALA A 143 -14.88 -13.39 5.95
N ILE A 144 -13.64 -13.69 5.52
CA ILE A 144 -12.77 -14.66 6.18
C ILE A 144 -12.48 -14.27 7.64
N CYS A 145 -12.16 -13.00 7.91
CA CYS A 145 -11.92 -12.53 9.28
C CYS A 145 -13.16 -12.64 10.20
N GLY A 146 -14.38 -12.63 9.65
CA GLY A 146 -15.62 -12.73 10.41
C GLY A 146 -16.08 -14.16 10.70
N ILE A 147 -15.35 -15.19 10.26
CA ILE A 147 -15.79 -16.59 10.33
C ILE A 147 -15.62 -17.23 11.70
N ASP A 148 -14.82 -16.66 12.60
CA ASP A 148 -14.64 -17.20 13.96
C ASP A 148 -15.96 -17.28 14.76
N ASP A 149 -16.99 -16.53 14.36
CA ASP A 149 -18.34 -16.53 14.94
C ASP A 149 -19.39 -17.29 14.09
N ALA A 150 -18.99 -17.99 13.02
CA ALA A 150 -19.91 -18.57 12.04
C ALA A 150 -20.50 -19.94 12.46
N LYS A 151 -21.66 -20.29 11.90
CA LYS A 151 -22.32 -21.58 12.16
C LYS A 151 -21.56 -22.72 11.48
N GLU A 152 -21.71 -23.95 11.98
CA GLU A 152 -21.11 -25.17 11.37
C GLU A 152 -21.38 -25.31 9.86
N GLU A 153 -22.58 -24.90 9.40
CA GLU A 153 -22.96 -24.94 7.98
C GLU A 153 -22.13 -23.98 7.10
N ASP A 154 -21.69 -22.87 7.67
CA ASP A 154 -20.91 -21.83 6.98
C ASP A 154 -19.43 -22.20 6.85
N LYS A 155 -18.96 -23.17 7.63
CA LYS A 155 -17.57 -23.63 7.63
C LYS A 155 -17.16 -24.24 6.28
N SER A 156 -18.07 -24.98 5.64
CA SER A 156 -17.82 -25.56 4.32
C SER A 156 -17.62 -24.49 3.23
N ILE A 157 -18.39 -23.40 3.30
CA ILE A 157 -18.26 -22.25 2.40
C ILE A 157 -16.96 -21.51 2.69
N ALA A 158 -16.64 -21.31 3.97
CA ALA A 158 -15.40 -20.69 4.42
C ALA A 158 -14.15 -21.43 3.90
N ASP A 159 -14.14 -22.75 3.97
CA ASP A 159 -13.02 -23.58 3.52
C ASP A 159 -12.82 -23.45 2.00
N LEU A 160 -13.92 -23.44 1.23
CA LEU A 160 -13.87 -23.25 -0.22
C LEU A 160 -13.39 -21.84 -0.58
N LEU A 161 -13.93 -20.81 0.06
CA LEU A 161 -13.46 -19.42 -0.11
C LEU A 161 -11.98 -19.28 0.21
N SER A 162 -11.54 -19.87 1.32
CA SER A 162 -10.14 -19.85 1.75
C SER A 162 -9.22 -20.47 0.72
N THR A 163 -9.61 -21.62 0.16
CA THR A 163 -8.83 -22.33 -0.86
C THR A 163 -8.66 -21.47 -2.11
N GLU A 164 -9.75 -20.91 -2.63
CA GLU A 164 -9.72 -20.09 -3.85
C GLU A 164 -8.94 -18.77 -3.65
N ILE A 165 -9.07 -18.13 -2.48
CA ILE A 165 -8.32 -16.91 -2.16
C ILE A 165 -6.82 -17.21 -2.07
N LYS A 166 -6.42 -18.36 -1.49
CA LYS A 166 -5.02 -18.79 -1.42
C LYS A 166 -4.43 -19.06 -2.80
N ASP A 167 -5.20 -19.71 -3.67
CA ASP A 167 -4.77 -19.97 -5.05
C ASP A 167 -4.57 -18.66 -5.82
N VAL A 168 -5.49 -17.70 -5.69
CA VAL A 168 -5.36 -16.36 -6.29
C VAL A 168 -4.14 -15.62 -5.72
N PHE A 169 -3.96 -15.65 -4.41
CA PHE A 169 -2.80 -15.04 -3.74
C PHE A 169 -1.49 -15.61 -4.29
N GLY A 170 -1.37 -16.94 -4.37
CA GLY A 170 -0.16 -17.59 -4.87
C GLY A 170 0.15 -17.21 -6.32
N ARG A 171 -0.86 -17.18 -7.19
CA ARG A 171 -0.70 -16.77 -8.60
C ARG A 171 -0.23 -15.32 -8.71
N LEU A 172 -0.94 -14.39 -8.08
CA LEU A 172 -0.61 -12.95 -8.16
C LEU A 172 0.74 -12.64 -7.49
N LEU A 173 1.07 -13.32 -6.39
CA LEU A 173 2.37 -13.16 -5.74
C LEU A 173 3.51 -13.62 -6.65
N ASN A 174 3.35 -14.74 -7.36
CA ASN A 174 4.33 -15.22 -8.33
C ASN A 174 4.52 -14.25 -9.50
N GLU A 175 3.42 -13.71 -10.04
CA GLU A 175 3.51 -12.68 -11.09
C GLU A 175 4.21 -11.40 -10.60
N MET A 176 3.94 -11.00 -9.36
CA MET A 176 4.63 -9.86 -8.75
C MET A 176 6.10 -10.14 -8.50
N GLU A 177 6.48 -11.33 -8.04
CA GLU A 177 7.87 -11.72 -7.86
C GLU A 177 8.65 -11.64 -9.19
N ASN A 178 8.07 -12.15 -10.27
CA ASN A 178 8.65 -12.08 -11.60
C ASN A 178 8.83 -10.62 -12.06
N ASN A 179 7.82 -9.78 -11.84
CA ASN A 179 7.90 -8.36 -12.17
C ASN A 179 8.94 -7.61 -11.33
N LEU A 180 9.04 -7.91 -10.03
CA LEU A 180 10.05 -7.34 -9.15
C LEU A 180 11.45 -7.74 -9.58
N ARG A 181 11.66 -8.99 -9.97
CA ARG A 181 12.96 -9.49 -10.44
C ARG A 181 13.51 -8.72 -11.65
N LEU A 182 12.62 -8.17 -12.48
CA LEU A 182 12.99 -7.37 -13.66
C LEU A 182 13.32 -5.90 -13.34
N ILE A 183 12.93 -5.39 -12.17
CA ILE A 183 13.15 -3.98 -11.80
C ILE A 183 14.63 -3.57 -11.86
N PRO A 184 15.61 -4.33 -11.33
CA PRO A 184 17.01 -3.91 -11.36
C PRO A 184 17.57 -3.74 -12.79
N GLU A 185 17.08 -4.55 -13.73
CA GLU A 185 17.47 -4.50 -15.14
C GLU A 185 16.77 -3.36 -15.90
N THR A 186 15.53 -3.06 -15.52
CA THR A 186 14.66 -2.11 -16.23
C THR A 186 14.62 -0.72 -15.59
N ALA A 187 15.09 -0.55 -14.35
CA ALA A 187 15.00 0.69 -13.58
C ALA A 187 15.61 1.89 -14.32
N ARG A 188 16.77 1.73 -14.95
CA ARG A 188 17.40 2.80 -15.75
C ARG A 188 16.54 3.22 -16.94
N ILE A 189 15.88 2.25 -17.58
CA ILE A 189 15.01 2.50 -18.74
C ILE A 189 13.72 3.21 -18.27
N PHE A 190 13.16 2.77 -17.15
CA PHE A 190 12.03 3.45 -16.54
C PHE A 190 12.36 4.87 -16.07
N GLU A 191 13.59 5.09 -15.61
CA GLU A 191 14.05 6.41 -15.17
C GLU A 191 14.23 7.36 -16.35
N THR A 192 14.85 6.92 -17.45
CA THR A 192 15.00 7.74 -18.66
C THR A 192 13.66 8.07 -19.33
N SER A 193 12.68 7.19 -19.19
CA SER A 193 11.32 7.37 -19.72
C SER A 193 10.36 8.07 -18.75
N GLY A 194 10.77 8.32 -17.50
CA GLY A 194 9.95 8.99 -16.48
C GLY A 194 8.84 8.12 -15.86
N TRP A 195 8.81 6.81 -16.13
CA TRP A 195 7.75 5.90 -15.66
C TRP A 195 8.04 5.20 -14.34
N LEU A 196 9.29 5.22 -13.87
CA LEU A 196 9.71 4.42 -12.72
C LEU A 196 8.86 4.69 -11.47
N HIS A 197 8.54 5.96 -11.20
CA HIS A 197 7.70 6.33 -10.06
C HIS A 197 6.27 5.77 -10.19
N SER A 198 5.64 5.91 -11.37
CA SER A 198 4.28 5.40 -11.61
C SER A 198 4.18 3.89 -11.49
N VAL A 199 5.16 3.14 -12.03
CA VAL A 199 5.24 1.68 -11.90
C VAL A 199 5.45 1.30 -10.43
N SER A 200 6.37 1.98 -9.75
CA SER A 200 6.69 1.76 -8.34
C SER A 200 5.46 1.88 -7.44
N ILE A 201 4.66 2.94 -7.62
CA ILE A 201 3.43 3.14 -6.82
C ILE A 201 2.45 1.99 -7.05
N VAL A 202 2.20 1.61 -8.31
CA VAL A 202 1.23 0.54 -8.61
C VAL A 202 1.71 -0.81 -8.05
N TYR A 203 3.02 -1.09 -8.11
CA TYR A 203 3.58 -2.31 -7.52
C TYR A 203 3.46 -2.32 -6.00
N LEU A 204 3.71 -1.19 -5.34
CA LEU A 204 3.52 -1.06 -3.90
C LEU A 204 2.05 -1.24 -3.49
N ASP A 205 1.12 -0.66 -4.25
CA ASP A 205 -0.32 -0.82 -4.07
C ASP A 205 -0.72 -2.31 -4.14
N ILE A 206 -0.23 -3.05 -5.15
CA ILE A 206 -0.50 -4.48 -5.31
C ILE A 206 0.12 -5.29 -4.16
N LEU A 207 1.40 -5.04 -3.83
CA LEU A 207 2.08 -5.73 -2.74
C LEU A 207 1.40 -5.47 -1.38
N LYS A 208 0.85 -4.26 -1.17
CA LYS A 208 0.09 -3.93 0.04
C LYS A 208 -1.19 -4.77 0.14
N GLU A 209 -1.91 -4.95 -0.97
CA GLU A 209 -3.10 -5.78 -0.99
C GLU A 209 -2.74 -7.26 -0.76
N LEU A 210 -1.70 -7.77 -1.43
CA LEU A 210 -1.20 -9.13 -1.22
C LEU A 210 -0.71 -9.37 0.22
N ASN A 211 -0.04 -8.38 0.83
CA ASN A 211 0.31 -8.41 2.25
C ASN A 211 -0.95 -8.52 3.12
N SER A 212 -2.03 -7.82 2.75
CA SER A 212 -3.28 -7.83 3.51
C SER A 212 -4.03 -9.16 3.38
N ILE A 213 -3.95 -9.82 2.22
CA ILE A 213 -4.44 -11.19 2.03
C ILE A 213 -3.58 -12.18 2.81
N SER A 214 -2.25 -12.04 2.75
CA SER A 214 -1.33 -12.96 3.43
C SER A 214 -1.55 -12.98 4.94
N GLN A 215 -1.95 -11.86 5.54
CA GLN A 215 -2.26 -11.80 6.99
C GLN A 215 -3.33 -12.79 7.45
N LEU A 216 -4.20 -13.30 6.54
CA LEU A 216 -5.24 -14.25 6.88
C LEU A 216 -4.70 -15.61 7.35
N TRP A 217 -3.50 -16.01 6.93
CA TRP A 217 -2.96 -17.33 7.23
C TRP A 217 -1.43 -17.31 7.39
N GLU A 218 -0.91 -18.01 8.40
CA GLU A 218 0.51 -17.97 8.78
C GLU A 218 1.47 -18.46 7.66
N ASN A 219 1.08 -19.46 6.87
CA ASN A 219 1.93 -19.99 5.80
C ASN A 219 2.07 -18.97 4.66
N GLU A 220 0.99 -18.31 4.32
CA GLU A 220 0.90 -17.28 3.28
C GLU A 220 1.67 -16.02 3.72
N GLN A 221 1.65 -15.66 5.02
CA GLN A 221 2.53 -14.62 5.58
C GLN A 221 4.01 -14.95 5.34
N LYS A 222 4.44 -16.18 5.66
CA LYS A 222 5.83 -16.62 5.47
C LYS A 222 6.24 -16.62 4.00
N GLN A 223 5.34 -17.09 3.11
CA GLN A 223 5.58 -17.07 1.67
C GLN A 223 5.75 -15.63 1.16
N PHE A 224 4.86 -14.73 1.56
CA PHE A 224 4.95 -13.31 1.19
C PHE A 224 6.26 -12.69 1.66
N GLN A 225 6.62 -12.91 2.93
CA GLN A 225 7.86 -12.42 3.53
C GLN A 225 9.09 -12.94 2.77
N HIS A 226 9.09 -14.22 2.40
CA HIS A 226 10.18 -14.83 1.63
C HIS A 226 10.37 -14.16 0.25
N VAL A 227 9.28 -13.89 -0.47
CA VAL A 227 9.33 -13.18 -1.76
C VAL A 227 9.93 -11.79 -1.59
N LEU A 228 9.47 -11.03 -0.59
CA LEU A 228 10.03 -9.70 -0.34
C LEU A 228 11.54 -9.80 0.00
N MET A 229 11.97 -10.78 0.81
CA MET A 229 13.38 -11.00 1.15
C MET A 229 14.23 -11.38 -0.05
N ASN A 230 13.68 -12.07 -1.04
CA ASN A 230 14.41 -12.40 -2.26
C ASN A 230 14.54 -11.19 -3.20
N GLN A 231 13.61 -10.23 -3.10
CA GLN A 231 13.52 -9.07 -4.00
C GLN A 231 13.96 -7.74 -3.35
N GLN A 232 14.83 -7.78 -2.33
CA GLN A 232 15.28 -6.59 -1.58
C GLN A 232 15.83 -5.47 -2.47
N ILE A 233 16.61 -5.82 -3.50
CA ILE A 233 17.20 -4.84 -4.42
C ILE A 233 16.10 -4.09 -5.18
N SER A 234 15.09 -4.81 -5.67
CA SER A 234 13.96 -4.24 -6.38
C SER A 234 13.13 -3.33 -5.48
N LEU A 235 12.88 -3.77 -4.24
CA LEU A 235 12.20 -2.97 -3.22
C LEU A 235 12.98 -1.70 -2.90
N GLN A 236 14.31 -1.77 -2.76
CA GLN A 236 15.15 -0.59 -2.55
C GLN A 236 15.00 0.42 -3.69
N LEU A 237 15.06 -0.02 -4.95
CA LEU A 237 14.91 0.87 -6.11
C LEU A 237 13.52 1.51 -6.19
N ILE A 238 12.47 0.75 -5.86
CA ILE A 238 11.10 1.26 -5.75
C ILE A 238 11.02 2.32 -4.65
N LEU A 239 11.56 2.03 -3.46
CA LEU A 239 11.53 2.92 -2.30
C LEU A 239 12.33 4.22 -2.54
N GLU A 240 13.45 4.18 -3.25
CA GLU A 240 14.21 5.37 -3.64
C GLU A 240 13.38 6.36 -4.49
N LYS A 241 12.29 5.90 -5.11
CA LYS A 241 11.41 6.73 -5.93
C LYS A 241 10.08 7.05 -5.25
N THR A 242 9.84 6.56 -4.04
CA THR A 242 8.65 6.92 -3.27
C THR A 242 8.73 8.35 -2.76
N THR A 243 7.57 8.97 -2.62
CA THR A 243 7.37 10.32 -2.10
C THR A 243 6.51 10.25 -0.84
N ARG A 244 6.51 11.31 -0.02
CA ARG A 244 5.75 11.34 1.24
C ARG A 244 4.25 11.12 1.07
N LYS A 245 3.72 11.30 -0.13
CA LYS A 245 2.30 11.12 -0.46
C LYS A 245 1.94 9.66 -0.74
N ASP A 246 2.93 8.80 -0.92
CA ASP A 246 2.73 7.40 -1.27
C ASP A 246 2.49 6.53 -0.04
N ASP A 247 1.81 5.41 -0.24
CA ASP A 247 1.35 4.54 0.84
C ASP A 247 2.34 3.39 1.12
N TYR A 248 3.54 3.74 1.61
CA TYR A 248 4.62 2.79 1.91
C TYR A 248 4.74 2.42 3.39
N HIS A 249 3.96 3.03 4.29
CA HIS A 249 4.11 2.86 5.74
C HIS A 249 3.97 1.41 6.21
N TRP A 250 3.19 0.60 5.50
CA TRP A 250 3.00 -0.82 5.83
C TRP A 250 4.31 -1.63 5.74
N LEU A 251 5.26 -1.19 4.90
CA LEU A 251 6.58 -1.82 4.76
C LEU A 251 7.47 -1.63 5.98
N LEU A 252 7.23 -0.61 6.83
CA LEU A 252 7.96 -0.43 8.08
C LEU A 252 7.71 -1.56 9.10
N LYS A 253 6.67 -2.38 8.89
CA LYS A 253 6.43 -3.58 9.68
C LYS A 253 7.33 -4.75 9.27
N HIS A 254 7.96 -4.67 8.11
CA HIS A 254 8.83 -5.68 7.49
C HIS A 254 10.29 -5.22 7.50
N ASN A 255 10.78 -4.81 8.68
CA ASN A 255 12.12 -4.22 8.84
C ASN A 255 13.26 -5.17 8.46
N ASP A 256 13.02 -6.47 8.52
CA ASP A 256 13.93 -7.55 8.11
C ASP A 256 14.09 -7.66 6.59
N VAL A 257 13.21 -7.02 5.83
CA VAL A 257 13.20 -7.08 4.36
C VAL A 257 13.78 -5.82 3.70
N ILE A 258 14.00 -4.76 4.47
CA ILE A 258 14.45 -3.47 3.94
C ILE A 258 15.82 -3.15 4.54
N ASP A 259 16.75 -2.72 3.69
CA ASP A 259 18.10 -2.34 4.13
C ASP A 259 18.09 -1.09 5.03
N SER A 260 19.16 -0.87 5.79
CA SER A 260 19.17 0.21 6.79
C SER A 260 18.94 1.59 6.16
N LYS A 261 19.51 1.85 4.99
CA LYS A 261 19.38 3.12 4.26
C LYS A 261 17.93 3.37 3.84
N SER A 262 17.27 2.37 3.24
CA SER A 262 15.86 2.50 2.84
C SER A 262 14.94 2.62 4.05
N ARG A 263 15.18 1.88 5.14
CA ARG A 263 14.42 2.06 6.40
C ARG A 263 14.56 3.47 6.95
N MET A 264 15.78 4.00 6.99
CA MET A 264 16.05 5.36 7.45
C MET A 264 15.35 6.38 6.56
N HIS A 265 15.37 6.19 5.24
CA HIS A 265 14.63 7.02 4.29
C HIS A 265 13.13 7.06 4.61
N LEU A 266 12.49 5.90 4.81
CA LEU A 266 11.07 5.81 5.11
C LEU A 266 10.73 6.45 6.48
N VAL A 267 11.50 6.13 7.52
CA VAL A 267 11.31 6.72 8.87
C VAL A 267 11.45 8.24 8.80
N THR A 268 12.42 8.74 8.03
CA THR A 268 12.64 10.17 7.84
C THR A 268 11.45 10.83 7.16
N MET A 269 10.89 10.20 6.13
CA MET A 269 9.73 10.72 5.41
C MET A 269 8.48 10.79 6.28
N VAL A 270 8.30 9.85 7.22
CA VAL A 270 7.19 9.82 8.19
C VAL A 270 7.36 10.86 9.29
N MET A 271 8.54 10.92 9.89
CA MET A 271 8.74 11.61 11.17
C MET A 271 9.02 13.11 11.02
N ILE A 272 9.54 13.55 9.86
CA ILE A 272 9.91 14.94 9.65
C ILE A 272 9.02 15.55 8.55
N PRO A 273 8.12 16.50 8.90
CA PRO A 273 7.39 17.28 7.93
C PRO A 273 8.33 18.02 6.99
N GLU A 274 8.00 18.07 5.69
CA GLU A 274 8.85 18.69 4.68
C GLU A 274 9.14 20.17 4.97
N GLU A 275 8.11 20.87 5.45
CA GLU A 275 8.19 22.27 5.88
C GLU A 275 9.21 22.46 7.00
N LYS A 276 9.35 21.47 7.89
CA LYS A 276 10.26 21.53 9.04
C LYS A 276 11.71 21.22 8.68
N LEU A 277 11.99 20.56 7.55
CA LEU A 277 13.37 20.29 7.11
C LEU A 277 14.15 21.56 6.74
N PHE A 278 13.46 22.64 6.43
CA PHE A 278 14.06 23.93 6.08
C PHE A 278 13.63 25.06 7.01
N ASP A 279 12.82 24.75 8.03
CA ASP A 279 12.38 25.72 9.03
C ASP A 279 13.49 25.99 10.04
N VAL A 280 13.99 27.23 10.04
CA VAL A 280 15.00 27.66 11.01
C VAL A 280 14.49 27.53 12.45
N GLU A 281 13.19 27.74 12.70
CA GLU A 281 12.58 27.58 14.02
C GLU A 281 12.68 26.14 14.52
N PHE A 282 12.60 25.16 13.61
CA PHE A 282 12.77 23.74 13.95
C PHE A 282 14.18 23.45 14.48
N TYR A 283 15.20 24.12 13.93
CA TYR A 283 16.60 23.96 14.34
C TYR A 283 17.04 24.90 15.46
N LYS A 284 16.26 25.94 15.81
CA LYS A 284 16.62 26.90 16.87
C LYS A 284 17.03 26.27 18.20
N PRO A 285 16.35 25.23 18.71
CA PRO A 285 16.81 24.54 19.91
C PRO A 285 18.21 23.97 19.70
N LEU A 286 18.45 23.21 18.62
CA LEU A 286 19.77 22.63 18.31
C LEU A 286 20.86 23.71 18.16
N ILE A 287 20.54 24.83 17.50
CA ILE A 287 21.44 25.97 17.36
C ILE A 287 21.74 26.55 18.74
N HIS A 288 20.73 26.82 19.56
CA HIS A 288 20.95 27.32 20.92
C HIS A 288 21.82 26.36 21.76
N TRP A 289 21.64 25.06 21.58
CA TRP A 289 22.42 24.04 22.29
C TRP A 289 23.87 23.94 21.84
N SER A 290 24.18 24.24 20.57
CA SER A 290 25.56 24.15 20.08
C SER A 290 26.52 25.08 20.84
N ARG A 291 26.04 26.16 21.46
CA ARG A 291 26.85 27.05 22.31
C ARG A 291 27.52 26.34 23.49
N PHE A 292 26.92 25.24 23.96
CA PHE A 292 27.45 24.44 25.07
C PHE A 292 28.42 23.35 24.60
N LEU A 293 28.48 23.08 23.30
CA LEU A 293 29.30 22.05 22.69
C LEU A 293 30.54 22.65 22.03
N ASP A 294 30.35 23.75 21.31
CA ASP A 294 31.37 24.42 20.50
C ASP A 294 30.86 25.83 20.14
N GLU A 295 31.51 26.87 20.68
CA GLU A 295 31.06 28.26 20.55
C GLU A 295 31.17 28.76 19.10
N ASP A 296 32.19 28.31 18.35
CA ASP A 296 32.35 28.63 16.92
C ASP A 296 31.21 28.03 16.08
N LEU A 297 30.73 26.84 16.48
CA LEU A 297 29.61 26.16 15.84
C LEU A 297 28.29 26.93 16.05
N TYR A 298 28.09 27.50 17.24
CA TYR A 298 26.94 28.37 17.54
C TYR A 298 26.97 29.66 16.72
N GLU A 299 28.09 30.38 16.77
CA GLU A 299 28.25 31.66 16.06
C GLU A 299 28.09 31.51 14.55
N SER A 300 28.42 30.35 13.97
CA SER A 300 28.25 30.09 12.54
C SER A 300 26.79 30.13 12.04
N LEU A 301 25.81 29.96 12.95
CA LEU A 301 24.38 29.83 12.62
C LEU A 301 23.42 30.67 13.47
N LYS A 302 23.88 31.34 14.54
CA LYS A 302 22.99 32.12 15.42
C LYS A 302 22.26 33.27 14.70
N ASP A 303 22.92 33.92 13.74
CA ASP A 303 22.40 35.09 13.01
C ASP A 303 22.06 34.78 11.54
N ASN A 304 22.43 33.59 11.07
CA ASN A 304 22.26 33.21 9.67
C ASN A 304 20.96 32.40 9.50
N ASN A 305 19.95 32.98 8.84
CA ASN A 305 18.87 32.18 8.27
C ASN A 305 19.50 31.07 7.42
N ILE A 306 19.13 29.81 7.69
CA ILE A 306 19.59 28.64 6.95
C ILE A 306 19.15 28.84 5.49
N THR A 307 20.04 29.40 4.68
CA THR A 307 19.74 29.85 3.32
C THR A 307 20.15 28.82 2.27
N SER A 308 20.89 27.78 2.69
CA SER A 308 21.34 26.69 1.82
C SER A 308 21.33 25.34 2.54
N PRO A 309 20.74 24.28 1.93
CA PRO A 309 20.76 22.91 2.47
C PRO A 309 22.17 22.38 2.75
N LYS A 310 23.16 22.78 1.94
CA LYS A 310 24.55 22.33 2.09
C LYS A 310 25.21 22.90 3.35
N LYS A 311 24.95 24.18 3.66
CA LYS A 311 25.44 24.82 4.88
C LYS A 311 24.86 24.17 6.13
N LEU A 312 23.58 23.78 6.09
CA LEU A 312 22.92 23.04 7.16
C LEU A 312 23.55 21.66 7.37
N GLN A 313 23.80 20.92 6.29
CA GLN A 313 24.44 19.60 6.33
C GLN A 313 25.85 19.67 6.93
N ASP A 314 26.68 20.61 6.46
CA ASP A 314 28.04 20.81 6.98
C ASP A 314 28.05 21.17 8.46
N TRP A 315 27.07 21.96 8.90
CA TRP A 315 26.93 22.31 10.31
C TRP A 315 26.48 21.13 11.17
N LEU A 316 25.50 20.33 10.73
CA LEU A 316 25.03 19.16 11.45
C LEU A 316 26.12 18.10 11.56
N TYR A 317 26.95 17.94 10.53
CA TYR A 317 28.13 17.08 10.60
C TYR A 317 29.11 17.52 11.71
N LYS A 318 29.42 18.82 11.78
CA LYS A 318 30.29 19.37 12.84
C LYS A 318 29.65 19.29 14.22
N LEU A 319 28.33 19.43 14.32
CA LEU A 319 27.58 19.22 15.56
C LEU A 319 27.73 17.79 16.06
N CYS A 320 27.55 16.79 15.19
CA CYS A 320 27.77 15.39 15.51
C CYS A 320 29.19 15.16 16.05
N GLN A 321 30.21 15.70 15.38
CA GLN A 321 31.59 15.61 15.87
C GLN A 321 31.77 16.26 17.25
N ALA A 322 31.18 17.44 17.46
CA ALA A 322 31.26 18.15 18.73
C ALA A 322 30.62 17.36 19.88
N ILE A 323 29.49 16.68 19.65
CA ILE A 323 28.80 15.86 20.66
C ILE A 323 29.72 14.75 21.22
N PHE A 324 30.52 14.12 20.35
CA PHE A 324 31.43 13.04 20.73
C PHE A 324 32.85 13.52 21.11
N LYS A 325 33.11 14.84 21.13
CA LYS A 325 34.42 15.35 21.59
C LYS A 325 34.64 14.97 23.07
N PRO A 326 35.78 14.36 23.44
CA PRO A 326 36.07 13.97 24.83
C PRO A 326 35.96 15.14 25.82
N ARG A 327 36.31 16.36 25.39
CA ARG A 327 36.22 17.58 26.20
C ARG A 327 34.80 17.91 26.68
N ASN A 328 33.78 17.52 25.91
CA ASN A 328 32.39 17.82 26.24
C ASN A 328 31.84 16.85 27.31
N LEU A 329 32.48 15.69 27.49
CA LEU A 329 32.17 14.68 28.51
C LEU A 329 30.72 14.18 28.44
N LEU A 330 30.05 14.29 27.30
CA LEU A 330 28.68 13.80 27.10
C LEU A 330 28.65 12.30 26.85
N PHE A 331 29.64 11.80 26.13
CA PHE A 331 29.83 10.40 25.83
C PHE A 331 31.26 9.98 26.19
N LEU A 332 31.40 8.75 26.69
CA LEU A 332 32.66 8.11 27.00
C LEU A 332 32.90 7.01 25.98
N ALA A 333 34.12 6.96 25.42
CA ALA A 333 34.53 5.85 24.58
C ALA A 333 34.60 4.56 25.44
N CYS A 334 34.17 3.43 24.89
CA CYS A 334 34.34 2.13 25.50
C CYS A 334 35.83 1.85 25.66
N SER A 335 36.25 1.43 26.84
CA SER A 335 37.64 1.05 27.10
C SER A 335 38.15 -0.06 26.19
N ASN A 336 37.25 -0.92 25.70
CA ASN A 336 37.58 -2.11 24.93
C ASN A 336 37.34 -1.93 23.42
N ASP A 337 36.68 -0.84 23.01
CA ASP A 337 36.32 -0.57 21.61
C ASP A 337 36.15 0.94 21.40
N PRO A 338 37.19 1.67 20.94
CA PRO A 338 37.13 3.12 20.80
C PRO A 338 36.13 3.62 19.75
N MET A 339 35.53 2.72 18.94
CA MET A 339 34.44 3.05 18.02
C MET A 339 33.07 3.06 18.72
N LYS A 340 32.97 2.54 19.95
CA LYS A 340 31.74 2.54 20.74
C LYS A 340 31.77 3.64 21.78
N PHE A 341 30.68 4.38 21.85
CA PHE A 341 30.49 5.47 22.80
C PHE A 341 29.27 5.17 23.68
N TYR A 342 29.39 5.43 24.97
CA TYR A 342 28.29 5.31 25.92
C TYR A 342 27.99 6.67 26.54
N PRO A 343 26.71 6.98 26.83
CA PRO A 343 26.36 8.19 27.55
C PRO A 343 27.14 8.28 28.87
N ASN A 344 27.71 9.44 29.20
CA ASN A 344 28.45 9.62 30.44
C ASN A 344 27.49 9.77 31.64
N PRO A 345 27.42 8.79 32.56
CA PRO A 345 26.47 8.84 33.67
C PRO A 345 26.66 10.07 34.58
N GLY A 346 27.87 10.63 34.67
CA GLY A 346 28.17 11.76 35.54
C GLY A 346 27.67 13.12 35.04
N LYS A 347 27.33 13.26 33.75
CA LYS A 347 26.84 14.52 33.16
C LYS A 347 25.38 14.49 32.73
N ILE A 348 24.81 13.30 32.51
CA ILE A 348 23.38 13.16 32.15
C ILE A 348 22.47 13.64 33.28
N ILE A 349 22.94 13.59 34.53
CA ILE A 349 22.18 13.92 35.74
C ILE A 349 22.11 15.45 35.99
N SER A 350 22.95 16.27 35.33
CA SER A 350 23.07 17.71 35.62
C SER A 350 22.43 18.64 34.58
N PHE A 351 21.77 18.10 33.55
CA PHE A 351 20.98 18.92 32.62
C PHE A 351 19.52 18.89 33.08
N ASP A 352 18.97 20.05 33.41
CA ASP A 352 17.59 20.25 33.88
C ASP A 352 16.58 19.51 32.97
N PRO A 353 15.55 18.84 33.52
CA PRO A 353 14.64 17.96 32.78
C PRO A 353 13.60 18.72 31.94
N CYS A 354 13.82 20.01 31.67
CA CYS A 354 12.92 20.79 30.85
C CYS A 354 13.35 20.64 29.38
N TYR A 355 12.54 19.92 28.62
CA TYR A 355 12.68 19.52 27.21
C TYR A 355 13.31 18.14 26.98
N ASP A 356 12.59 17.42 26.11
CA ASP A 356 12.79 16.11 25.51
C ASP A 356 14.13 15.97 24.74
N TRP A 357 15.23 16.37 25.38
CA TRP A 357 16.57 16.58 24.81
C TRP A 357 17.18 15.31 24.25
N HIS A 358 17.06 14.19 24.99
CA HIS A 358 17.56 12.90 24.55
C HIS A 358 16.84 12.45 23.29
N SER A 359 15.51 12.59 23.26
CA SER A 359 14.65 12.19 22.15
C SER A 359 14.94 13.00 20.90
N GLN A 360 15.05 14.33 21.00
CA GLN A 360 15.31 15.22 19.86
C GLN A 360 16.76 15.16 19.34
N LEU A 361 17.75 15.01 20.23
CA LEU A 361 19.15 14.91 19.85
C LEU A 361 19.48 13.54 19.23
N LEU A 362 18.98 12.43 19.79
CA LEU A 362 19.08 11.10 19.14
C LEU A 362 18.37 11.11 17.79
N PHE A 363 17.22 11.76 17.69
CA PHE A 363 16.47 11.88 16.44
C PHE A 363 17.25 12.61 15.34
N VAL A 364 17.93 13.71 15.69
CA VAL A 364 18.79 14.47 14.76
C VAL A 364 20.08 13.72 14.46
N LEU A 365 20.69 13.07 15.45
CA LEU A 365 21.88 12.24 15.26
C LEU A 365 21.59 11.03 14.34
N LEU A 366 20.46 10.35 14.51
CA LEU A 366 20.01 9.26 13.63
C LEU A 366 19.81 9.72 12.18
N PHE A 367 19.34 10.96 11.98
CA PHE A 367 19.16 11.53 10.64
C PHE A 367 20.48 11.82 9.91
N PHE A 368 21.54 12.22 10.61
CA PHE A 368 22.79 12.70 9.98
C PHE A 368 23.95 11.70 9.96
N LEU A 369 23.89 10.61 10.74
CA LEU A 369 25.00 9.65 10.85
C LEU A 369 25.05 8.58 9.73
N GLU A 370 24.03 8.45 8.89
CA GLU A 370 23.98 7.46 7.78
C GLU A 370 24.11 8.07 6.35
N LYS A 371 24.45 9.36 6.22
CA LYS A 371 24.72 10.00 4.92
C LYS A 371 26.20 10.23 4.62
#